data_AF-A0AAE4NXP9-F1
#
_entry.id   AF-A0AAE4NXP9-F1
#
_cell.length_a   1.000
_cell.length_b   1.000
_cell.length_c   1.000
_cell.angle_alpha   90.00
_cell.angle_beta   90.00
_cell.angle_gamma   90.00
#
_symmetry.space_group_name_H-M   'P 1'
#
loop_
_entity.id
_entity.type
_entity.pdbx_description
1 polymer ?
#
loop_
_entity_poly.entity_id
_entity_poly.type
_entity_poly.pdbx_seq_one_letter_code
_entity_poly.pdbx_strand_id
1 'polypeptide(L)'
;MITKEDAYNKIKNYLDKSIKYSSIDNIDKIAFTSKDEMIYPISHGKYKGKKIDYYAISYGEMWGIEERSMGILIHAETGELLYIITPHGYLDIE
;
A
#
# COMPACT_ATOMS: atom_id res chain seq x y z
N MET A 1 1.06 16.65 4.14
CA MET A 1 0.43 15.40 3.66
C MET A 1 0.48 15.40 2.15
N ILE A 2 0.86 14.29 1.54
CA ILE A 2 0.84 14.10 0.07
C ILE A 2 -0.61 13.97 -0.42
N THR A 3 -0.83 14.13 -1.72
CA THR A 3 -2.14 13.92 -2.33
C THR A 3 -2.42 12.44 -2.65
N LYS A 4 -3.68 12.10 -2.98
CA LYS A 4 -4.01 10.76 -3.48
C LYS A 4 -3.31 10.49 -4.81
N GLU A 5 -3.16 11.50 -5.65
CA GLU A 5 -2.43 11.45 -6.92
C GLU A 5 -0.94 11.14 -6.69
N ASP A 6 -0.31 11.81 -5.72
CA ASP A 6 1.08 11.53 -5.34
C ASP A 6 1.25 10.10 -4.84
N ALA A 7 0.31 9.65 -3.98
CA ALA A 7 0.30 8.29 -3.45
C ALA A 7 0.18 7.25 -4.57
N TYR A 8 -0.78 7.45 -5.48
CA TYR A 8 -0.98 6.59 -6.65
C TYR A 8 0.29 6.51 -7.51
N ASN A 9 0.86 7.65 -7.87
CA ASN A 9 2.03 7.70 -8.76
C ASN A 9 3.25 7.02 -8.13
N LYS A 10 3.47 7.22 -6.82
CA LYS A 10 4.56 6.56 -6.09
C LYS A 10 4.37 5.05 -6.05
N ILE A 11 3.18 4.57 -5.72
CA ILE A 11 2.89 3.14 -5.63
C ILE A 11 2.95 2.49 -7.01
N LYS A 12 2.35 3.11 -8.03
CA LYS A 12 2.39 2.62 -9.41
C LYS A 12 3.84 2.51 -9.91
N ASN A 13 4.66 3.54 -9.71
CA ASN A 13 6.06 3.53 -10.12
C ASN A 13 6.89 2.47 -9.39
N TYR A 14 6.57 2.16 -8.13
CA TYR A 14 7.19 1.05 -7.40
C TYR A 14 6.75 -0.30 -7.97
N LEU A 15 5.44 -0.50 -8.14
CA LEU A 15 4.88 -1.73 -8.70
C LEU A 15 5.45 -2.02 -10.10
N ASP A 16 5.45 -1.03 -11.00
CA ASP A 16 6.01 -1.14 -12.35
C ASP A 16 7.47 -1.62 -12.38
N LYS A 17 8.25 -1.35 -11.32
CA LYS A 17 9.68 -1.71 -11.24
C LYS A 17 9.94 -3.01 -10.49
N SER A 18 9.11 -3.34 -9.50
CA SER A 18 9.44 -4.32 -8.47
C SER A 18 8.49 -5.50 -8.41
N ILE A 19 7.25 -5.38 -8.90
CA ILE A 19 6.20 -6.40 -8.71
C ILE A 19 5.44 -6.60 -10.03
N LYS A 20 5.31 -7.85 -10.44
CA LYS A 20 4.41 -8.18 -11.56
C LYS A 20 2.97 -8.18 -11.05
N TYR A 21 2.16 -7.26 -11.53
CA TYR A 21 0.75 -7.12 -11.15
C TYR A 21 -0.16 -7.14 -12.40
N SER A 22 -1.42 -7.52 -12.22
CA SER A 22 -2.44 -7.58 -13.27
C SER A 22 -3.38 -6.37 -13.28
N SER A 23 -3.63 -5.77 -12.11
CA SER A 23 -4.46 -4.58 -11.97
C SER A 23 -4.04 -3.71 -10.79
N ILE A 24 -4.44 -2.45 -10.79
CA ILE A 24 -4.25 -1.51 -9.68
C ILE A 24 -5.53 -0.68 -9.53
N ASP A 25 -5.92 -0.39 -8.29
CA ASP A 25 -7.05 0.50 -8.02
C ASP A 25 -6.81 1.89 -8.63
N ASN A 26 -7.89 2.52 -9.11
CA ASN A 26 -7.82 3.91 -9.55
C ASN A 26 -7.72 4.88 -8.37
N ILE A 27 -7.34 6.13 -8.66
CA ILE A 27 -7.14 7.19 -7.65
C ILE A 27 -8.38 7.36 -6.75
N ASP A 28 -9.58 7.23 -7.31
CA ASP A 28 -10.85 7.39 -6.57
C ASP A 28 -11.05 6.34 -5.48
N LYS A 29 -10.50 5.14 -5.66
CA LYS A 29 -10.58 4.02 -4.70
C LYS A 29 -9.52 4.08 -3.60
N ILE A 30 -8.55 4.99 -3.69
CA ILE A 30 -7.53 5.15 -2.64
C ILE A 30 -8.21 5.63 -1.36
N ALA A 31 -8.07 4.81 -0.31
CA ALA A 31 -8.58 5.11 1.01
C ALA A 31 -7.53 5.84 1.83
N PHE A 32 -7.98 6.83 2.61
CA PHE A 32 -7.17 7.45 3.66
C PHE A 32 -7.60 6.89 5.00
N THR A 33 -6.66 6.63 5.89
CA THR A 33 -6.94 6.27 7.28
C THR A 33 -6.10 7.15 8.19
N SER A 34 -6.78 7.87 9.09
CA SER A 34 -6.11 8.67 10.12
C SER A 34 -5.57 7.77 11.22
N LYS A 35 -4.42 8.13 11.78
CA LYS A 35 -3.81 7.48 12.96
C LYS A 35 -4.76 7.43 14.15
N ASP A 36 -5.67 8.40 14.28
CA ASP A 36 -6.63 8.47 15.37
C ASP A 36 -7.78 7.45 15.19
N GLU A 37 -8.06 7.06 13.95
CA GLU A 37 -9.09 6.08 13.59
C GLU A 37 -8.55 4.64 13.52
N MET A 38 -7.22 4.46 13.54
CA MET A 38 -6.59 3.14 13.49
C MET A 38 -6.91 2.34 14.76
N ILE A 39 -7.61 1.21 14.58
CA ILE A 39 -7.84 0.23 15.67
C ILE A 39 -6.53 -0.44 16.07
N TYR A 40 -5.73 -0.85 15.08
CA TYR A 40 -4.45 -1.51 15.27
C TYR A 40 -3.32 -0.69 14.66
N PRO A 41 -2.12 -0.64 15.27
CA PRO A 41 -0.95 -0.01 14.66
C PRO A 41 -0.49 -0.76 13.42
N ILE A 42 0.43 -0.16 12.67
CA ILE A 42 1.13 -0.80 11.55
C ILE A 42 1.76 -2.12 12.00
N SER A 43 1.52 -3.20 11.24
CA SER A 43 1.87 -4.57 11.64
C SER A 43 3.31 -4.98 11.28
N HIS A 44 3.91 -4.35 10.27
CA HIS A 44 5.15 -4.78 9.64
C HIS A 44 6.06 -3.59 9.25
N GLY A 45 7.30 -3.89 8.84
CA GLY A 45 8.27 -2.90 8.39
C GLY A 45 8.75 -1.92 9.45
N LYS A 46 9.42 -0.87 8.96
CA LYS A 46 10.04 0.21 9.74
C LYS A 46 9.10 0.90 10.73
N TYR A 47 7.81 0.94 10.42
CA TYR A 47 6.80 1.62 11.23
C TYR A 47 5.99 0.67 12.14
N LYS A 48 6.41 -0.59 12.27
CA LYS A 48 5.74 -1.58 13.12
C LYS A 48 5.48 -1.05 14.53
N GLY A 49 4.25 -1.22 15.00
CA GLY A 49 3.80 -0.79 16.33
C GLY A 49 3.40 0.69 16.43
N LYS A 50 3.53 1.47 15.34
CA LYS A 50 3.13 2.88 15.31
C LYS A 50 1.76 3.06 14.64
N LYS A 51 0.98 4.03 15.11
CA LYS A 51 -0.17 4.56 14.38
C LYS A 51 0.28 5.75 13.57
N ILE A 52 -0.04 5.76 12.27
CA ILE A 52 0.37 6.80 11.34
C ILE A 52 -0.75 7.05 10.33
N ASP A 53 -0.84 8.26 9.83
CA ASP A 53 -1.76 8.57 8.74
C ASP A 53 -1.25 7.89 7.47
N TYR A 54 -2.09 7.11 6.79
CA TYR A 54 -1.70 6.39 5.58
C TYR A 54 -2.77 6.43 4.49
N TYR A 55 -2.30 6.30 3.25
CA TYR A 55 -3.15 5.94 2.12
C TYR A 55 -3.01 4.44 1.83
N ALA A 56 -4.11 3.78 1.52
CA ALA A 56 -4.16 2.39 1.10
C ALA A 56 -4.64 2.30 -0.34
N ILE A 57 -3.95 1.48 -1.13
CA ILE A 57 -4.34 1.13 -2.49
C ILE A 57 -4.27 -0.39 -2.66
N SER A 58 -5.18 -0.94 -3.45
CA SER A 58 -5.12 -2.35 -3.80
C SER A 58 -4.50 -2.56 -5.17
N TYR A 59 -3.84 -3.70 -5.34
CA TYR A 59 -3.39 -4.19 -6.64
C TYR A 59 -3.72 -5.67 -6.79
N GLY A 60 -3.94 -6.13 -8.02
CA GLY A 60 -4.19 -7.51 -8.34
C GLY A 60 -2.92 -8.24 -8.76
N GLU A 61 -2.76 -9.49 -8.33
CA GLU A 61 -1.72 -10.40 -8.80
C GLU A 61 -2.37 -11.71 -9.29
N MET A 62 -1.92 -12.20 -10.44
CA MET A 62 -2.40 -13.48 -10.99
C MET A 62 -1.79 -14.65 -10.22
N TRP A 63 -2.66 -15.50 -9.69
CA TRP A 63 -2.33 -16.72 -8.97
C TRP A 63 -2.95 -17.92 -9.68
N GLY A 64 -2.18 -18.51 -10.61
CA GLY A 64 -2.70 -19.49 -11.55
C GLY A 64 -3.67 -18.85 -12.54
N ILE A 65 -4.96 -19.15 -12.39
CA ILE A 65 -6.05 -18.59 -13.22
C ILE A 65 -6.88 -17.53 -12.48
N GLU A 66 -6.63 -17.33 -11.18
CA GLU A 66 -7.38 -16.40 -10.35
C GLU A 66 -6.58 -15.11 -10.12
N GLU A 67 -7.24 -13.96 -10.10
CA GLU A 67 -6.63 -12.71 -9.64
C GLU A 67 -6.90 -12.54 -8.15
N ARG A 68 -5.84 -12.26 -7.38
CA ARG A 68 -5.95 -11.96 -5.95
C ARG A 68 -5.62 -10.50 -5.68
N SER A 69 -6.49 -9.84 -4.93
CA SER A 69 -6.28 -8.45 -4.50
C SER A 69 -5.39 -8.39 -3.25
N MET A 70 -4.39 -7.52 -3.32
CA MET A 70 -3.36 -7.28 -2.33
C MET A 70 -3.33 -5.80 -1.96
N GLY A 71 -2.80 -5.45 -0.79
CA GLY A 71 -2.78 -4.07 -0.29
C GLY A 71 -1.39 -3.48 -0.18
N ILE A 72 -1.26 -2.20 -0.52
CA ILE A 72 -0.06 -1.39 -0.29
C ILE A 72 -0.45 -0.19 0.55
N LEU A 73 0.33 0.06 1.61
CA LEU A 73 0.17 1.22 2.46
C LEU A 73 1.32 2.21 2.23
N ILE A 74 1.00 3.50 2.18
CA ILE A 74 1.97 4.59 2.05
C ILE A 74 1.72 5.65 3.12
N HIS A 75 2.79 6.13 3.75
CA HIS A 75 2.74 7.18 4.76
C HIS A 75 2.14 8.46 4.16
N ALA A 76 1.06 8.97 4.72
CA ALA A 76 0.35 10.12 4.14
C ALA A 76 1.17 11.41 4.26
N GLU A 77 2.00 11.58 5.28
CA GLU A 77 2.86 12.78 5.38
C GLU A 77 4.08 12.77 4.44
N THR A 78 4.85 11.68 4.41
CA THR A 78 6.14 11.60 3.71
C THR A 78 6.04 10.96 2.32
N GLY A 79 4.98 10.21 2.07
CA GLY A 79 4.86 9.35 0.89
C GLY A 79 5.90 8.23 0.86
N GLU A 80 6.37 7.77 2.02
CA GLU A 80 7.20 6.58 2.15
C GLU A 80 6.31 5.33 2.10
N LEU A 81 6.66 4.35 1.28
CA LEU A 81 5.98 3.05 1.27
C LEU A 81 6.24 2.34 2.60
N LEU A 82 5.19 1.80 3.22
CA LEU A 82 5.31 1.20 4.54
C LEU A 82 5.73 -0.27 4.46
N TYR A 83 4.88 -1.06 3.81
CA TYR A 83 5.09 -2.46 3.47
C TYR A 83 4.06 -2.85 2.42
N ILE A 84 4.32 -3.97 1.74
CA ILE A 84 3.41 -4.50 0.72
C ILE A 84 2.88 -5.83 1.21
N ILE A 85 1.57 -6.00 1.20
CA ILE A 85 0.93 -7.29 1.43
C ILE A 85 1.04 -8.08 0.13
N THR A 86 1.46 -9.33 0.21
CA THR A 86 1.55 -10.24 -0.95
C THR A 86 0.80 -11.53 -0.65
N PRO A 87 0.52 -12.38 -1.66
CA PRO A 87 -0.10 -13.69 -1.42
C PRO A 87 0.70 -14.57 -0.43
N HIS A 88 2.00 -14.31 -0.26
CA HIS A 88 2.92 -15.09 0.55
C HIS A 88 3.24 -14.46 1.91
N GLY A 89 2.64 -13.32 2.25
CA GLY A 89 2.89 -12.60 3.49
C GLY A 89 3.02 -11.11 3.26
N TYR A 90 4.19 -10.55 3.58
CA TYR A 90 4.49 -9.15 3.35
C TYR A 90 5.92 -8.96 2.87
N LEU A 91 6.16 -7.87 2.15
CA LEU A 91 7.48 -7.40 1.77
C LEU A 91 7.78 -6.13 2.59
N ASP A 92 8.89 -6.16 3.30
CA ASP A 92 9.45 -4.96 3.91
C ASP A 92 10.05 -4.07 2.82
N ILE A 93 9.82 -2.77 2.95
CA ILE A 93 10.41 -1.74 2.10
C ILE A 93 11.50 -1.09 2.94
N GLU A 94 12.76 -1.21 2.52
CA GLU A 94 13.92 -0.53 3.14
C GLU A 94 14.02 0.94 2.74
#